data_AF-A0A0S1B1I0-F1
#
_entry.id   AF-A0A0S1B1I0-F1
#
_cell.length_a   1.000
_cell.length_b   1.000
_cell.length_c   1.000
_cell.angle_alpha   90.00
_cell.angle_beta   90.00
_cell.angle_gamma   90.00
#
_symmetry.space_group_name_H-M   'P 1'
#
loop_
_entity.id
_entity.type
_entity.pdbx_description
1 polymer ?
#
loop_
_entity_poly.entity_id
_entity_poly.type
_entity_poly.pdbx_seq_one_letter_code
_entity_poly.pdbx_strand_id
1 'polypeptide(L)' 'MSTQWKYLVVKVKTGMLGDFKMETLQEELDRHGRLGWELVNVVHATPTISSPTLIFKKEV' A
#
# COMPACT_ATOMS: atom_id res chain seq x y z
N MET A 1 -2.18 29.23 -4.95
CA MET A 1 -1.32 28.07 -5.26
C MET A 1 -2.21 26.84 -5.22
N SER A 2 -2.29 26.03 -6.29
CA SER A 2 -3.06 24.78 -6.25
C SER A 2 -2.18 23.70 -5.66
N THR A 3 -2.57 23.11 -4.54
CA THR A 3 -1.93 21.89 -4.04
C THR A 3 -2.13 20.79 -5.08
N GLN A 4 -1.02 20.27 -5.62
CA GLN A 4 -1.05 19.15 -6.56
C GLN A 4 -0.69 17.87 -5.82
N TRP A 5 -1.45 16.79 -6.08
CA TRP A 5 -1.25 15.50 -5.44
C TRP A 5 -0.77 14.47 -6.45
N LYS A 6 0.20 13.67 -6.06
CA LYS A 6 0.52 12.38 -6.70
C LYS A 6 -0.06 11.26 -5.87
N TYR A 7 -0.49 10.20 -6.55
CA TYR A 7 -0.98 8.97 -5.93
C TYR A 7 -0.10 7.79 -6.31
N LEU A 8 0.04 6.86 -5.39
CA LEU A 8 0.78 5.62 -5.57
C LEU A 8 -0.08 4.45 -5.09
N VAL A 9 -0.19 3.40 -5.90
CA VAL A 9 -0.96 2.19 -5.61
C VAL A 9 -0.01 1.01 -5.56
N VAL A 10 -0.01 0.27 -4.45
CA VAL A 10 0.93 -0.82 -4.19
C VAL A 10 0.16 -2.06 -3.80
N LYS A 11 0.26 -3.10 -4.63
CA LYS A 11 -0.27 -4.42 -4.31
C LYS A 11 0.76 -5.16 -3.47
N VAL A 12 0.40 -5.52 -2.24
CA VAL A 12 1.28 -6.31 -1.36
C VAL A 12 1.31 -7.75 -1.86
N LYS A 13 2.52 -8.28 -2.05
CA LYS A 13 2.71 -9.65 -2.52
C LYS A 13 2.19 -10.64 -1.49
N THR A 14 1.46 -11.64 -1.95
CA THR A 14 0.96 -12.77 -1.15
C THR A 14 1.81 -14.02 -1.40
N GLY A 15 1.84 -14.91 -0.42
CA GLY A 15 2.39 -16.26 -0.54
C GLY A 15 1.52 -17.16 -1.43
N MET A 16 1.99 -18.40 -1.63
CA MET A 16 1.34 -19.40 -2.49
C MET A 16 -0.08 -19.78 -2.03
N LEU A 17 -0.41 -19.58 -0.75
CA LEU A 17 -1.73 -19.91 -0.19
C LEU A 17 -2.64 -18.69 -0.04
N GLY A 18 -2.27 -17.55 -0.67
CA GLY A 18 -3.04 -16.31 -0.57
C GLY A 18 -2.92 -15.62 0.79
N ASP A 19 -2.05 -16.11 1.67
CA ASP A 19 -1.64 -15.45 2.90
C ASP A 19 -0.70 -14.27 2.59
N PHE A 20 -0.76 -13.22 3.40
CA PHE A 20 0.24 -12.15 3.35
C PHE A 20 0.90 -12.04 4.71
N LYS A 21 2.21 -11.81 4.68
CA LYS A 21 3.02 -11.60 5.88
C LYS A 21 2.86 -10.16 6.33
N MET A 22 2.60 -9.95 7.62
CA MET A 22 2.49 -8.61 8.18
C MET A 22 3.82 -7.84 8.07
N GLU A 23 4.93 -8.57 8.08
CA GLU A 23 6.27 -8.03 7.86
C GLU A 23 6.40 -7.41 6.46
N THR A 24 5.86 -8.07 5.42
CA THR A 24 5.86 -7.53 4.06
C THR A 24 4.97 -6.30 3.94
N LEU A 25 3.85 -6.24 4.66
CA LEU A 25 3.03 -5.05 4.75
C LEU A 25 3.78 -3.89 5.43
N GLN A 26 4.44 -4.16 6.55
CA GLN A 26 5.25 -3.17 7.28
C GLN A 26 6.40 -2.65 6.41
N GLU A 27 7.10 -3.53 5.69
CA GLU A 27 8.19 -3.15 4.78
C GLU A 27 7.74 -2.17 3.70
N GLU A 28 6.58 -2.39 3.08
CA GLU A 28 6.04 -1.47 2.07
C GLU A 28 5.62 -0.12 2.69
N LEU A 29 5.00 -0.14 3.87
CA LEU A 29 4.64 1.08 4.59
C LEU A 29 5.89 1.90 4.96
N ASP A 30 6.92 1.27 5.52
CA ASP A 30 8.16 1.94 5.92
C ASP A 30 8.94 2.45 4.70
N ARG A 31 8.99 1.67 3.62
CA ARG A 31 9.64 2.06 2.37
C ARG A 31 8.99 3.31 1.78
N HIS A 32 7.66 3.33 1.71
CA HIS A 32 6.94 4.47 1.12
C HIS A 32 6.87 5.67 2.05
N GLY A 33 6.71 5.46 3.35
CA GLY A 33 6.78 6.52 4.36
C GLY A 33 8.11 7.28 4.30
N ARG A 34 9.25 6.56 4.21
CA ARG A 34 10.58 7.18 4.02
C ARG A 34 10.72 8.00 2.73
N LEU A 35 9.92 7.71 1.71
CA LEU A 35 9.88 8.45 0.45
C LEU A 35 8.91 9.64 0.49
N GLY A 36 8.27 9.90 1.63
CA GLY A 36 7.33 10.99 1.84
C GLY A 36 5.91 10.70 1.33
N TRP A 37 5.56 9.43 1.16
CA TRP A 37 4.20 9.01 0.85
C TRP A 37 3.40 8.81 2.13
N GLU A 38 2.15 9.28 2.12
CA GLU A 38 1.19 9.13 3.21
C GLU A 38 0.13 8.08 2.82
N LEU A 39 -0.08 7.08 3.67
CA LEU A 39 -1.11 6.06 3.45
C LEU A 39 -2.49 6.70 3.61
N VAL A 40 -3.39 6.50 2.64
CA VAL A 40 -4.77 7.02 2.68
C VAL A 40 -5.83 5.94 2.64
N ASN A 41 -5.51 4.74 2.15
CA ASN A 41 -6.47 3.64 2.14
C ASN A 41 -5.77 2.28 2.03
N VAL A 42 -6.45 1.24 2.52
CA VAL A 42 -6.10 -0.17 2.34
C VAL A 42 -7.31 -0.91 1.80
N VAL A 43 -7.20 -1.42 0.58
CA VAL A 43 -8.27 -2.19 -0.08
C VAL A 43 -7.95 -3.68 0.06
N HIS A 44 -8.88 -4.43 0.63
CA HIS A 44 -8.81 -5.91 0.68
C HIS A 44 -9.76 -6.49 -0.35
N ALA A 45 -9.22 -7.24 -1.32
CA ALA A 45 -10.03 -8.07 -2.20
C ALA A 45 -10.47 -9.34 -1.43
N THR A 46 -11.75 -9.66 -1.51
CA THR A 46 -12.47 -10.73 -0.78
C THR A 46 -12.16 -12.14 -1.33
N PRO A 47 -12.88 -13.16 -0.84
CA PRO A 47 -12.56 -14.01 0.30
C PRO A 47 -11.52 -15.12 -0.01
N THR A 48 -11.01 -15.21 -1.24
CA THR A 48 -10.15 -16.34 -1.68
C THR A 48 -8.67 -15.97 -1.85
N ILE A 49 -8.32 -14.68 -2.01
CA ILE A 49 -6.93 -14.23 -2.14
C ILE A 49 -6.75 -12.93 -1.36
N SER A 50 -6.17 -13.01 -0.16
CA SER A 50 -5.94 -11.84 0.69
C SER A 50 -4.69 -11.08 0.26
N SER A 51 -4.78 -10.31 -0.83
CA SER A 51 -3.71 -9.38 -1.24
C SER A 51 -4.15 -7.94 -0.95
N PRO A 52 -3.72 -7.35 0.17
CA PRO A 52 -4.03 -5.96 0.46
C PRO A 52 -3.40 -5.04 -0.59
N THR A 53 -4.15 -4.03 -1.01
CA THR A 53 -3.68 -2.97 -1.89
C THR A 53 -3.61 -1.67 -1.10
N LEU A 54 -2.42 -1.10 -1.00
CA LEU A 54 -2.15 0.16 -0.32
C LEU A 54 -2.29 1.31 -1.31
N ILE A 55 -2.96 2.36 -0.88
CA ILE A 55 -3.09 3.60 -1.64
C ILE A 55 -2.42 4.71 -0.84
N PHE A 56 -1.48 5.41 -1.46
CA PHE A 56 -0.76 6.53 -0.88
C PHE A 56 -1.00 7.82 -1.65
N LYS A 57 -0.82 8.95 -0.96
CA LYS A 57 -0.73 10.29 -1.55
C LYS A 57 0.58 10.98 -1.17
N LYS A 58 1.01 11.93 -1.99
CA LYS A 58 2.13 12.84 -1.71
C LYS A 58 1.89 14.17 -2.40
N GLU A 59 2.21 15.27 -1.72
CA GLU A 59 2.18 16.62 -2.31
C GLU A 59 3.34 16.79 -3.29
N VAL A 60 3.09 17.45 -4.42
CA VAL A 60 4.06 17.72 -5.49
C VAL A 60 4.64 19.11 -5.38
#